data_AF-A0A7V5U8U3-F1
#
_entry.id   AF-A0A7V5U8U3-F1
#
_cell.length_a   1.000
_cell.length_b   1.000
_cell.length_c   1.000
_cell.angle_alpha   90.00
_cell.angle_beta   90.00
_cell.angle_gamma   90.00
#
_symmetry.space_group_name_H-M   'P 1'
#
loop_
_entity.id
_entity.type
_entity.pdbx_description
1 polymer ?
#
loop_
_entity_poly.entity_id
_entity_poly.type
_entity_poly.pdbx_seq_one_letter_code
_entity_poly.pdbx_strand_id
1 'polypeptide(L)'
;MQKIRDVFRDFHAHYYTWTRNWAADILEKETGKKISNWTVEDVCDVVNKRKESVTELDKMLYEDAEKEFTLISQTGIDGDKNTRTLDFEQVRGKFEENPQVKSIQEHLKKKNALGDRIIGKLMKLSTFAGKPA
;
A
#
# COMPACT_ATOMS: atom_id res chain seq x y z
N MET A 1 16.50 -33.89 0.28
CA MET A 1 16.33 -32.89 -0.79
C MET A 1 15.03 -33.05 -1.59
N GLN A 2 14.70 -34.21 -2.16
CA GLN A 2 13.46 -34.40 -2.96
C GLN A 2 12.18 -34.12 -2.14
N LYS A 3 12.07 -34.68 -0.93
CA LYS A 3 10.92 -34.48 -0.04
C LYS A 3 10.62 -33.00 0.29
N ILE A 4 11.67 -32.19 0.49
CA ILE A 4 11.51 -30.75 0.80
C ILE A 4 10.95 -30.00 -0.41
N ARG A 5 11.43 -30.32 -1.62
CA ARG A 5 10.90 -29.73 -2.86
C ARG A 5 9.44 -30.10 -3.09
N ASP A 6 9.07 -31.35 -2.82
CA ASP A 6 7.70 -31.81 -2.98
C ASP A 6 6.76 -31.07 -2.02
N VAL A 7 7.21 -30.83 -0.77
CA VAL A 7 6.49 -30.00 0.20
C VAL A 7 6.34 -28.56 -0.31
N PHE A 8 7.41 -27.88 -0.73
CA PHE A 8 7.28 -26.51 -1.25
C PHE A 8 6.37 -26.40 -2.48
N ARG A 9 6.38 -27.42 -3.34
CA ARG A 9 5.48 -27.48 -4.51
C ARG A 9 4.03 -27.62 -4.07
N ASP A 10 3.76 -28.45 -3.08
CA ASP A 10 2.43 -28.62 -2.49
C ASP A 10 1.94 -27.32 -1.81
N PHE A 11 2.82 -26.66 -1.04
CA PHE A 11 2.54 -25.35 -0.45
C PHE A 11 2.20 -24.30 -1.51
N HIS A 12 2.97 -24.25 -2.59
CA HIS A 12 2.74 -23.31 -3.68
C HIS A 12 1.41 -23.59 -4.39
N ALA A 13 1.10 -24.87 -4.65
CA ALA A 13 -0.14 -25.29 -5.31
C ALA A 13 -1.39 -24.87 -4.50
N HIS A 14 -1.31 -24.91 -3.17
CA HIS A 14 -2.43 -24.59 -2.29
C HIS A 14 -2.40 -23.17 -1.72
N TYR A 15 -1.36 -22.38 -2.02
CA TYR A 15 -1.11 -21.06 -1.42
C TYR A 15 -2.34 -20.15 -1.47
N TYR A 16 -2.96 -20.01 -2.65
CA TYR A 16 -4.11 -19.12 -2.82
C TYR A 16 -5.37 -19.60 -2.07
N THR A 17 -5.55 -20.90 -1.93
CA THR A 17 -6.69 -21.45 -1.18
C THR A 17 -6.51 -21.19 0.31
N TRP A 18 -5.34 -21.50 0.85
CA TRP A 18 -5.05 -21.31 2.27
C TRP A 18 -5.03 -19.83 2.65
N THR A 19 -4.40 -18.98 1.83
CA THR A 19 -4.40 -17.53 2.08
C THR A 19 -5.78 -16.93 1.99
N ARG A 20 -6.66 -17.42 1.10
CA ARG A 20 -8.05 -16.97 1.03
C ARG A 20 -8.83 -17.35 2.29
N ASN A 21 -8.73 -18.60 2.73
CA ASN A 21 -9.43 -19.07 3.93
C ASN A 21 -8.93 -18.32 5.18
N TRP A 22 -7.61 -18.17 5.30
CA TRP A 22 -7.01 -17.39 6.38
C TRP A 22 -7.45 -15.93 6.37
N ALA A 23 -7.45 -15.27 5.20
CA ALA A 23 -7.90 -13.90 5.07
C ALA A 23 -9.38 -13.76 5.44
N ALA A 24 -10.21 -14.73 5.03
CA ALA A 24 -11.62 -14.77 5.40
C ALA A 24 -11.80 -14.84 6.92
N ASP A 25 -11.09 -15.75 7.59
CA ASP A 25 -11.14 -15.90 9.04
C ASP A 25 -10.74 -14.64 9.79
N ILE A 26 -9.69 -13.95 9.31
CA ILE A 26 -9.25 -12.67 9.89
C ILE A 26 -10.32 -11.60 9.71
N LEU A 27 -10.85 -11.44 8.50
CA LEU A 27 -11.87 -10.44 8.21
C LEU A 27 -13.15 -10.66 9.03
N GLU A 28 -13.58 -11.91 9.24
CA GLU A 28 -14.74 -12.20 10.08
C GLU A 28 -14.49 -11.87 11.56
N LYS A 29 -13.26 -12.10 12.06
CA LYS A 29 -12.87 -11.76 13.44
C LYS A 29 -12.83 -10.25 13.65
N GLU A 30 -12.22 -9.52 12.72
CA GLU A 30 -12.05 -8.06 12.83
C GLU A 30 -13.37 -7.31 12.64
N THR A 31 -14.25 -7.79 11.75
CA THR A 31 -15.56 -7.15 11.49
C THR A 31 -16.67 -7.66 12.40
N GLY A 32 -16.47 -8.80 13.08
CA GLY A 32 -17.52 -9.50 13.83
C GLY A 32 -18.64 -10.07 12.96
N LYS A 33 -18.49 -10.09 11.63
CA LYS A 33 -19.53 -10.44 10.67
C LYS A 33 -19.07 -11.53 9.72
N LYS A 34 -19.87 -12.60 9.59
CA LYS A 34 -19.63 -13.68 8.64
C LYS A 34 -19.60 -13.17 7.21
N ILE A 35 -18.62 -13.60 6.41
CA ILE A 35 -18.45 -13.19 5.00
C ILE A 35 -19.67 -13.56 4.17
N SER A 36 -20.35 -14.66 4.50
CA SER A 36 -21.61 -15.05 3.86
C SER A 36 -22.71 -14.00 3.98
N ASN A 37 -22.60 -13.10 4.96
CA ASN A 37 -23.60 -12.09 5.27
C ASN A 37 -23.14 -10.68 4.86
N TRP A 38 -21.99 -10.56 4.19
CA TRP A 38 -21.46 -9.27 3.79
C TRP A 38 -22.30 -8.63 2.68
N THR A 39 -22.52 -7.33 2.81
CA THR A 39 -23.12 -6.46 1.82
C THR A 39 -22.03 -5.75 1.02
N VAL A 40 -22.43 -5.01 -0.01
CA VAL A 40 -21.52 -4.18 -0.79
C VAL A 40 -20.86 -3.12 0.10
N GLU A 41 -21.61 -2.57 1.06
CA GLU A 41 -21.15 -1.58 2.02
C GLU A 41 -20.03 -2.15 2.90
N ASP A 42 -20.19 -3.36 3.46
CA ASP A 42 -19.13 -3.97 4.28
C ASP A 42 -17.81 -4.14 3.49
N VAL A 43 -17.91 -4.54 2.21
CA VAL A 43 -16.73 -4.69 1.35
C VAL A 43 -16.10 -3.32 1.08
N CYS A 44 -16.91 -2.29 0.82
CA CYS A 44 -16.43 -0.93 0.62
C CYS A 44 -15.71 -0.39 1.86
N ASP A 45 -16.23 -0.66 3.05
CA ASP A 45 -15.65 -0.24 4.32
C ASP A 45 -14.26 -0.88 4.54
N VAL A 46 -14.14 -2.18 4.30
CA VAL A 46 -12.85 -2.89 4.38
C VAL A 46 -11.85 -2.34 3.34
N VAL A 47 -12.31 -2.06 2.12
CA VAL A 47 -11.44 -1.49 1.07
C VAL A 47 -10.99 -0.07 1.43
N ASN A 48 -11.88 0.75 1.99
CA ASN A 48 -11.54 2.09 2.48
C ASN A 48 -10.54 2.01 3.63
N LYS A 49 -10.79 1.16 4.63
CA LYS A 49 -9.87 1.00 5.77
C LYS A 49 -8.48 0.58 5.32
N ARG A 50 -8.40 -0.38 4.38
CA ARG A 50 -7.13 -0.79 3.79
C ARG A 50 -6.46 0.37 3.03
N LYS A 51 -7.21 1.16 2.28
CA LYS A 51 -6.71 2.32 1.53
C LYS A 51 -6.09 3.36 2.47
N GLU A 52 -6.79 3.67 3.57
CA GLU A 52 -6.31 4.56 4.63
C GLU A 52 -5.01 4.04 5.24
N SER A 53 -5.01 2.79 5.74
CA SER A 53 -3.82 2.23 6.39
C SER A 53 -2.59 2.17 5.48
N VAL A 54 -2.78 1.82 4.20
CA VAL A 54 -1.66 1.83 3.23
C VAL A 54 -1.16 3.25 2.98
N THR A 55 -2.07 4.22 2.86
CA THR A 55 -1.71 5.63 2.64
C THR A 55 -0.98 6.23 3.83
N GLU A 56 -1.42 5.90 5.05
CA GLU A 56 -0.76 6.33 6.29
C GLU A 56 0.66 5.76 6.39
N LEU A 57 0.84 4.47 6.10
CA LEU A 57 2.17 3.84 6.11
C LEU A 57 3.09 4.43 5.04
N ASP A 58 2.59 4.66 3.82
CA ASP A 58 3.38 5.31 2.76
C ASP A 58 3.78 6.73 3.15
N LYS A 59 2.89 7.47 3.85
CA LYS A 59 3.20 8.81 4.37
C LYS A 59 4.29 8.75 5.43
N MET A 60 4.23 7.79 6.36
CA MET A 60 5.30 7.59 7.36
C MET A 60 6.64 7.28 6.69
N LEU A 61 6.63 6.45 5.64
CA LEU A 61 7.84 6.11 4.87
C LEU A 61 8.38 7.33 4.10
N TYR A 62 7.50 8.19 3.58
CA TYR A 62 7.90 9.44 2.94
C TYR A 62 8.56 10.40 3.94
N GLU A 63 7.96 10.58 5.12
CA GLU A 63 8.49 11.42 6.20
C GLU A 63 9.85 10.91 6.69
N ASP A 64 10.05 9.59 6.71
CA ASP A 64 11.33 8.97 7.06
C ASP A 64 12.40 9.24 5.97
N ALA A 65 12.05 9.06 4.70
CA ALA A 65 12.93 9.39 3.58
C ALA A 65 13.34 10.88 3.57
N GLU A 66 12.43 11.79 3.93
CA GLU A 66 12.71 13.22 4.05
C GLU A 66 13.74 13.50 5.17
N LYS A 67 13.60 12.83 6.31
CA LYS A 67 14.56 12.92 7.41
C LYS A 67 15.92 12.38 6.99
N GLU A 68 16.00 11.20 6.39
CA GLU A 68 17.25 10.61 5.93
C GLU A 68 17.96 11.50 4.90
N PHE A 69 17.20 12.06 3.96
CA PHE A 69 17.73 12.99 2.96
C PHE A 69 18.30 14.26 3.60
N THR A 70 17.62 14.79 4.62
CA THR A 70 18.03 16.00 5.35
C THR A 70 19.18 15.73 6.33
N LEU A 71 19.26 14.56 6.94
CA LEU A 71 20.33 14.24 7.90
C LEU A 71 21.68 14.09 7.18
N ILE A 72 21.68 13.48 6.00
CA ILE A 72 22.87 13.33 5.15
C ILE A 72 23.35 14.71 4.66
N SER A 73 22.43 15.65 4.41
CA SER A 73 22.79 17.00 3.92
C SER A 73 23.56 17.85 4.93
N GLN A 74 23.47 17.56 6.22
CA GLN A 74 24.15 18.31 7.28
C GLN A 74 25.60 17.87 7.52
N THR A 75 26.09 16.85 6.84
CA THR A 75 27.47 16.34 6.99
C THR A 75 28.47 16.95 5.98
N GLY A 76 28.02 17.91 5.14
CA GLY A 76 28.85 18.62 4.15
C GLY A 76 29.78 19.68 4.76
N ILE A 77 31.05 19.59 4.37
CA ILE A 77 32.25 20.23 4.95
C ILE A 77 32.39 21.68 4.44
N ASP A 78 32.04 22.63 5.31
CA ASP A 78 32.29 24.08 5.24
C ASP A 78 31.55 24.91 4.16
N GLY A 79 31.22 26.17 4.50
CA GLY A 79 30.47 27.10 3.64
C GLY A 79 29.10 27.57 4.19
N ASP A 80 28.58 28.68 3.66
CA ASP A 80 27.27 29.21 4.07
C ASP A 80 26.13 28.22 3.74
N LYS A 81 24.96 28.44 4.36
CA LYS A 81 23.82 27.51 4.27
C LYS A 81 23.33 27.31 2.82
N ASN A 82 23.43 28.35 1.98
CA ASN A 82 22.96 28.29 0.60
C ASN A 82 23.94 27.51 -0.28
N THR A 83 25.23 27.72 -0.10
CA THR A 83 26.31 27.03 -0.83
C THR A 83 26.26 25.53 -0.56
N ARG A 84 26.12 25.13 0.72
CA ARG A 84 25.98 23.72 1.09
C ARG A 84 24.74 23.05 0.50
N THR A 85 23.64 23.80 0.33
CA THR A 85 22.41 23.26 -0.24
C THR A 85 22.56 23.05 -1.76
N LEU A 86 23.17 24.02 -2.47
CA LEU A 86 23.41 23.94 -3.90
C LEU A 86 24.40 22.82 -4.26
N ASP A 87 25.51 22.70 -3.53
CA ASP A 87 26.50 21.63 -3.73
C ASP A 87 25.87 20.26 -3.47
N PHE A 88 25.02 20.15 -2.46
CA PHE A 88 24.29 18.93 -2.16
C PHE A 88 23.31 18.56 -3.29
N GLU A 89 22.49 19.50 -3.75
CA GLU A 89 21.57 19.27 -4.87
C GLU A 89 22.31 18.91 -6.16
N GLN A 90 23.50 19.48 -6.41
CA GLN A 90 24.30 19.15 -7.58
C GLN A 90 24.84 17.72 -7.54
N VAL A 91 25.15 17.18 -6.36
CA VAL A 91 25.69 15.82 -6.20
C VAL A 91 24.59 14.76 -6.03
N ARG A 92 23.53 15.09 -5.29
CA ARG A 92 22.48 14.14 -4.87
C ARG A 92 21.16 14.30 -5.64
N GLY A 93 20.97 15.41 -6.35
CA GLY A 93 19.70 15.78 -6.97
C GLY A 93 18.71 16.35 -5.96
N LYS A 94 17.50 16.67 -6.44
CA LYS A 94 16.40 17.14 -5.60
C LYS A 94 15.75 15.99 -4.85
N PHE A 95 15.15 16.28 -3.70
CA PHE A 95 14.49 15.26 -2.87
C PHE A 95 13.43 14.48 -3.67
N GLU A 96 12.60 15.19 -4.44
CA GLU A 96 11.54 14.62 -5.27
C GLU A 96 12.07 13.77 -6.43
N GLU A 97 13.35 13.93 -6.77
CA GLU A 97 14.00 13.15 -7.82
C GLU A 97 14.54 11.81 -7.31
N ASN A 98 14.67 11.64 -5.98
CA ASN A 98 15.15 10.43 -5.34
C ASN A 98 14.29 9.21 -5.74
N PRO A 99 14.90 8.10 -6.23
CA PRO A 99 14.17 6.91 -6.64
C PRO A 99 13.26 6.30 -5.57
N GLN A 100 13.67 6.33 -4.29
CA GLN A 100 12.87 5.84 -3.18
C GLN A 100 11.62 6.72 -2.99
N VAL A 101 11.79 8.04 -2.99
CA VAL A 101 10.70 9.02 -2.86
C VAL A 101 9.70 8.87 -4.01
N LYS A 102 10.19 8.76 -5.26
CA LYS A 102 9.34 8.48 -6.43
C LYS A 102 8.57 7.18 -6.28
N SER A 103 9.22 6.10 -5.83
CA SER A 103 8.57 4.81 -5.64
C SER A 103 7.44 4.88 -4.61
N ILE A 104 7.64 5.62 -3.51
CA ILE A 104 6.61 5.83 -2.48
C ILE A 104 5.41 6.59 -3.07
N GLN A 105 5.66 7.71 -3.75
CA GLN A 105 4.62 8.52 -4.37
C GLN A 105 3.83 7.74 -5.45
N GLU A 106 4.53 6.95 -6.26
CA GLU A 106 3.90 6.07 -7.25
C GLU A 106 3.05 4.98 -6.59
N HIS A 107 3.55 4.38 -5.51
CA HIS A 107 2.83 3.36 -4.76
C HIS A 107 1.54 3.94 -4.18
N LEU A 108 1.62 5.10 -3.54
CA LEU A 108 0.49 5.84 -2.99
C LEU A 108 -0.59 6.11 -4.05
N LYS A 109 -0.18 6.63 -5.22
CA LYS A 109 -1.06 6.89 -6.36
C LYS A 109 -1.74 5.61 -6.86
N LYS A 110 -0.97 4.53 -7.06
CA LYS A 110 -1.47 3.25 -7.56
C LYS A 110 -2.46 2.60 -6.59
N LYS A 111 -2.20 2.66 -5.28
CA LYS A 111 -3.05 2.05 -4.25
C LYS A 111 -4.35 2.81 -4.05
N ASN A 112 -4.30 4.14 -4.04
CA ASN A 112 -5.51 4.97 -3.99
C ASN A 112 -6.41 4.71 -5.21
N ALA A 113 -5.85 4.77 -6.42
CA ALA A 113 -6.61 4.51 -7.64
C ALA A 113 -7.21 3.09 -7.68
N LEU A 114 -6.52 2.09 -7.13
CA LEU A 114 -7.05 0.73 -7.04
C LEU A 114 -8.26 0.66 -6.09
N GLY A 115 -8.17 1.27 -4.91
CA GLY A 115 -9.26 1.31 -3.94
C GLY A 115 -10.51 1.98 -4.50
N ASP A 116 -10.35 3.18 -5.06
CA ASP A 116 -11.45 3.95 -5.64
C ASP A 116 -12.11 3.20 -6.81
N ARG A 117 -11.30 2.53 -7.64
CA ARG A 117 -11.82 1.70 -8.74
C ARG A 117 -12.64 0.51 -8.24
N ILE A 118 -12.22 -0.15 -7.15
CA ILE A 118 -12.94 -1.30 -6.59
C ILE A 118 -14.28 -0.82 -6.02
N ILE A 119 -14.27 0.22 -5.19
CA ILE A 119 -15.48 0.81 -4.60
C ILE A 119 -16.44 1.27 -5.71
N GLY A 120 -15.94 2.01 -6.70
CA GLY A 120 -16.76 2.47 -7.82
C GLY A 120 -17.39 1.34 -8.65
N LYS A 121 -16.75 0.18 -8.75
CA LYS A 121 -17.33 -1.01 -9.39
C LYS A 121 -18.42 -1.64 -8.52
N LEU A 122 -18.16 -1.79 -7.22
CA LEU A 122 -19.11 -2.40 -6.28
C LEU A 122 -20.40 -1.58 -6.16
N MET A 123 -20.29 -0.26 -6.05
CA MET A 123 -21.45 0.64 -5.96
C MET A 123 -22.30 0.64 -7.24
N LYS A 124 -21.70 0.44 -8.41
CA LYS A 124 -22.45 0.26 -9.66
C LYS A 124 -23.26 -1.04 -9.67
N LEU A 125 -22.71 -2.11 -9.11
CA LEU A 125 -23.38 -3.41 -9.02
C LEU A 125 -24.56 -3.37 -8.04
N SER A 126 -24.43 -2.69 -6.90
CA SER A 126 -25.55 -2.53 -5.96
C SER A 126 -26.71 -1.72 -6.56
N THR A 127 -26.40 -0.65 -7.30
CA THR A 127 -27.41 0.19 -7.96
C THR A 127 -28.19 -0.56 -9.05
N PHE A 128 -27.55 -1.51 -9.76
CA PHE A 128 -28.20 -2.31 -10.80
C PHE A 128 -29.16 -3.36 -10.22
N ALA A 129 -28.85 -3.93 -9.06
CA ALA A 129 -29.69 -4.92 -8.39
C ALA A 129 -31.01 -4.35 -7.80
N GLY A 130 -31.12 -3.02 -7.69
CA GLY A 130 -32.29 -2.32 -7.13
C GLY A 130 -33.39 -1.93 -8.12
N LYS A 131 -33.29 -2.29 -9.41
CA LYS A 131 -34.38 -2.07 -10.38
C LYS A 131 -35.27 -3.34 -10.48
N PRO A 132 -36.53 -3.31 -10.01
CA PRO A 132 -37.48 -4.35 -10.37
C PRO A 132 -37.79 -4.26 -11.88
N ALA A 133 -37.95 -5.42 -12.52
CA ALA A 133 -38.48 -5.56 -13.87
C ALA A 133 -39.97 -5.22 -13.92
#